data_AF-A0A140KDM9-F1
#
_entry.id   AF-A0A140KDM9-F1
#
_cell.length_a   1.000
_cell.length_b   1.000
_cell.length_c   1.000
_cell.angle_alpha   90.00
_cell.angle_beta   90.00
_cell.angle_gamma   90.00
#
_symmetry.space_group_name_H-M   'P 1'
#
loop_
_entity.id
_entity.type
_entity.pdbx_description
1 polymer ?
#
loop_
_entity_poly.entity_id
_entity_poly.type
_entity_poly.pdbx_seq_one_letter_code
_entity_poly.pdbx_strand_id
1 'polypeptide(L)'
;METRQPIDLLSDRTASTLAEWLKQNSGVEIISRDRSKAYQEGASQGCPEAIQVADRFHLLQNLAEMLEVVLNQHRTLLKNVEDLINNRRIVEREEVIAKPVPPAPPQKDAIEPI
;
A
#
# COMPACT_ATOMS: atom_id res chain seq x y z
N MET A 1 13.51 15.79 -7.83
CA MET A 1 13.61 16.38 -6.48
C MET A 1 15.03 16.20 -5.95
N GLU A 2 16.00 16.89 -6.52
CA GLU A 2 17.41 16.71 -6.15
C GLU A 2 17.79 17.59 -4.97
N THR A 3 17.28 18.83 -4.92
CA THR A 3 17.56 19.79 -3.86
C THR A 3 16.58 19.72 -2.68
N ARG A 4 15.38 19.16 -2.90
CA ARG A 4 14.23 19.18 -1.96
C ARG A 4 13.87 20.59 -1.44
N GLN A 5 14.25 21.63 -2.18
CA GLN A 5 13.94 23.00 -1.84
C GLN A 5 12.82 23.52 -2.75
N PRO A 6 11.78 24.16 -2.19
CA PRO A 6 10.81 24.90 -2.98
C PRO A 6 11.50 25.98 -3.80
N ILE A 7 11.12 26.11 -5.07
CA ILE A 7 11.64 27.16 -5.98
C ILE A 7 10.89 28.48 -5.80
N ASP A 8 9.61 28.40 -5.45
CA ASP A 8 8.77 29.56 -5.18
C ASP A 8 7.58 29.15 -4.29
N LEU A 9 6.99 30.14 -3.62
CA LEU A 9 5.77 30.02 -2.84
C LEU A 9 4.77 31.07 -3.32
N LEU A 10 3.71 30.62 -3.99
CA LEU A 10 2.67 31.50 -4.50
C LEU A 10 1.79 32.05 -3.36
N SER A 11 1.18 33.22 -3.60
CA SER A 11 0.31 33.91 -2.64
C SER A 11 -0.96 33.11 -2.30
N ASP A 12 -1.42 32.28 -3.22
CA ASP A 12 -2.66 31.51 -3.09
C ASP A 12 -2.62 30.25 -3.98
N ARG A 13 -3.79 29.58 -4.07
CA ARG A 13 -3.97 28.30 -4.76
C ARG A 13 -4.88 28.41 -5.98
N THR A 14 -5.05 29.61 -6.53
CA THR A 14 -5.97 29.86 -7.63
C THR A 14 -5.36 29.49 -8.98
N ALA A 15 -6.22 29.24 -9.98
CA ALA A 15 -5.79 28.97 -11.34
C ALA A 15 -5.03 30.15 -11.96
N SER A 16 -5.48 31.38 -11.71
CA SER A 16 -4.87 32.61 -12.23
C SER A 16 -3.44 32.80 -11.72
N THR A 17 -3.24 32.69 -10.40
CA THR A 17 -1.92 32.88 -9.78
C THR A 17 -0.92 31.85 -10.29
N LEU A 18 -1.33 30.57 -10.43
CA LEU A 18 -0.47 29.55 -11.02
C LEU A 18 -0.17 29.84 -12.51
N ALA A 19 -1.17 30.24 -13.29
CA ALA A 19 -1.00 30.49 -14.71
C ALA A 19 -0.02 31.64 -14.98
N GLU A 20 -0.11 32.72 -14.21
CA GLU A 20 0.80 33.86 -14.30
C GLU A 20 2.24 33.45 -13.95
N TRP A 21 2.41 32.67 -12.89
CA TRP A 21 3.71 32.17 -12.49
C TRP A 21 4.36 31.29 -13.57
N LEU A 22 3.58 30.35 -14.14
CA LEU A 22 4.07 29.46 -15.21
C LEU A 22 4.49 30.21 -16.48
N LYS A 23 3.77 31.30 -16.83
CA LYS A 23 4.15 32.16 -17.96
C LYS A 23 5.47 32.89 -17.74
N GLN A 24 5.76 33.28 -16.49
CA GLN A 24 7.01 33.93 -16.12
C GLN A 24 8.17 32.94 -15.95
N ASN A 25 7.86 31.68 -15.66
CA ASN A 25 8.83 30.60 -15.45
C ASN A 25 8.82 29.63 -16.64
N SER A 26 9.19 30.15 -17.81
CA SER A 26 9.29 29.35 -19.05
C SER A 26 10.33 28.24 -18.90
N GLY A 27 9.99 27.01 -19.32
CA GLY A 27 10.89 25.86 -19.28
C GLY A 27 10.35 24.66 -18.50
N VAL A 28 9.16 24.79 -17.90
CA VAL A 28 8.46 23.65 -17.29
C VAL A 28 7.95 22.72 -18.39
N GLU A 29 8.48 21.50 -18.45
CA GLU A 29 8.06 20.48 -19.43
C GLU A 29 7.03 19.50 -18.86
N ILE A 30 7.08 19.25 -17.55
CA ILE A 30 6.23 18.28 -16.85
C ILE A 30 5.68 18.90 -15.58
N ILE A 31 4.36 18.81 -15.40
CA ILE A 31 3.66 19.27 -14.20
C ILE A 31 3.05 18.05 -13.49
N SER A 32 3.68 17.63 -12.39
CA SER A 32 3.07 16.68 -11.45
C SER A 32 2.17 17.45 -10.49
N ARG A 33 0.87 17.17 -10.52
CA ARG A 33 -0.12 17.90 -9.70
C ARG A 33 -1.08 16.98 -8.99
N ASP A 34 -1.65 17.52 -7.92
CA ASP A 34 -2.87 16.94 -7.37
C ASP A 34 -4.02 17.08 -8.39
N ARG A 35 -5.08 16.30 -8.19
CA ARG A 35 -6.20 16.28 -9.13
C ARG A 35 -7.14 17.50 -9.01
N SER A 36 -6.70 18.60 -8.39
CA SER A 36 -7.44 19.85 -8.29
C SER A 36 -7.79 20.41 -9.66
N LYS A 37 -9.03 20.89 -9.79
CA LYS A 37 -9.51 21.60 -10.98
C LYS A 37 -8.76 22.92 -11.17
N ALA A 38 -8.45 23.64 -10.09
CA ALA A 38 -7.75 24.92 -10.17
C ALA A 38 -6.33 24.75 -10.73
N TYR A 39 -5.60 23.72 -10.30
CA TYR A 39 -4.26 23.44 -10.84
C TYR A 39 -4.29 22.90 -12.25
N GLN A 40 -5.30 22.11 -12.62
CA GLN A 40 -5.51 21.74 -14.02
C GLN A 40 -5.70 22.98 -14.90
N GLU A 41 -6.60 23.88 -14.50
CA GLU A 41 -6.92 25.08 -15.25
C GLU A 41 -5.71 26.03 -15.34
N GLY A 42 -5.04 26.28 -14.22
CA GLY A 42 -3.84 27.12 -14.19
C GLY A 42 -2.70 26.56 -15.03
N ALA A 43 -2.47 25.25 -14.99
CA ALA A 43 -1.47 24.58 -15.83
C ALA A 43 -1.81 24.72 -17.31
N SER A 44 -3.05 24.44 -17.72
CA SER A 44 -3.48 24.55 -19.12
C SER A 44 -3.41 25.98 -19.65
N GLN A 45 -3.66 27.00 -18.81
CA GLN A 45 -3.58 28.41 -19.22
C GLN A 45 -2.15 28.98 -19.18
N GLY A 46 -1.33 28.50 -18.25
CA GLY A 46 0.02 29.02 -17.99
C GLY A 46 1.13 28.36 -18.79
N CYS A 47 0.98 27.06 -19.05
CA CYS A 47 1.96 26.26 -19.79
C CYS A 47 1.24 25.11 -20.53
N PRO A 48 0.49 25.41 -21.61
CA PRO A 48 -0.32 24.43 -22.33
C PRO A 48 0.51 23.27 -22.93
N GLU A 49 1.80 23.52 -23.22
CA GLU A 49 2.72 22.55 -23.79
C GLU A 49 3.26 21.55 -22.75
N ALA A 50 3.13 21.85 -21.45
CA ALA A 50 3.64 20.97 -20.40
C ALA A 50 2.78 19.73 -20.24
N ILE A 51 3.43 18.57 -20.11
CA ILE A 51 2.77 17.29 -19.86
C ILE A 51 2.28 17.27 -18.42
N GLN A 52 0.97 17.16 -18.23
CA GLN A 52 0.36 17.06 -16.91
C GLN A 52 0.26 15.59 -16.49
N VAL A 53 0.82 15.27 -15.32
CA VAL A 53 0.75 13.94 -14.71
C VAL A 53 0.12 14.01 -13.33
N ALA A 54 -0.55 12.92 -12.94
CA ALA A 54 -1.09 12.81 -11.59
C ALA A 54 0.05 12.54 -10.59
N ASP A 55 0.05 13.29 -9.51
CA ASP A 55 1.01 13.11 -8.44
C ASP A 55 0.86 11.74 -7.75
N ARG A 56 1.99 11.04 -7.61
CA ARG A 56 2.03 9.67 -7.09
C ARG A 56 1.59 9.58 -5.64
N PHE A 57 1.91 10.56 -4.81
CA PHE A 57 1.51 10.56 -3.40
C PHE A 57 -0.01 10.62 -3.32
N HIS A 58 -0.65 11.52 -4.08
CA HIS A 58 -2.10 11.64 -4.10
C HIS A 58 -2.79 10.38 -4.66
N LEU A 59 -2.21 9.70 -5.65
CA LEU A 59 -2.75 8.43 -6.12
C LEU A 59 -2.74 7.34 -5.04
N LEU A 60 -1.62 7.19 -4.33
CA LEU A 60 -1.49 6.17 -3.28
C LEU A 60 -2.34 6.49 -2.05
N GLN A 61 -2.38 7.75 -1.63
CA GLN A 61 -3.18 8.21 -0.50
C GLN A 61 -4.67 7.94 -0.75
N ASN A 62 -5.20 8.38 -1.90
CA ASN A 62 -6.61 8.18 -2.25
C ASN A 62 -6.96 6.68 -2.36
N LEU A 63 -6.05 5.86 -2.89
CA LEU A 63 -6.26 4.41 -2.96
C LEU A 63 -6.33 3.79 -1.56
N ALA A 64 -5.39 4.15 -0.67
CA ALA A 64 -5.34 3.62 0.68
C ALA A 64 -6.61 3.99 1.48
N GLU A 65 -7.03 5.25 1.42
CA GLU A 65 -8.25 5.73 2.08
C GLU A 65 -9.50 4.98 1.59
N MET A 66 -9.63 4.77 0.28
CA MET A 66 -10.77 4.05 -0.27
C MET A 66 -10.75 2.57 0.11
N LEU A 67 -9.57 1.94 0.08
CA LEU A 67 -9.42 0.56 0.56
C LEU A 67 -9.79 0.44 2.03
N GLU A 68 -9.40 1.39 2.87
CA GLU A 68 -9.78 1.39 4.29
C GLU A 68 -11.31 1.44 4.46
N VAL A 69 -12.00 2.31 3.73
CA VAL A 69 -13.48 2.39 3.77
C VAL A 69 -14.11 1.05 3.35
N VAL A 70 -13.70 0.52 2.20
CA VAL A 70 -14.28 -0.71 1.63
C VAL A 70 -13.99 -1.91 2.53
N LEU A 71 -12.75 -2.09 2.98
CA LEU A 71 -12.37 -3.21 3.84
C LEU A 71 -13.07 -3.14 5.20
N ASN A 72 -13.24 -1.93 5.76
CA ASN A 72 -14.00 -1.75 6.99
C ASN A 72 -15.49 -2.09 6.79
N GLN A 73 -16.09 -1.72 5.66
CA GLN A 73 -17.47 -2.08 5.33
C GLN A 73 -17.66 -3.61 5.27
N HIS A 74 -16.66 -4.35 4.80
CA HIS A 74 -16.70 -5.81 4.68
C HIS A 74 -16.05 -6.55 5.86
N ARG A 75 -15.71 -5.87 6.96
CA ARG A 75 -14.95 -6.42 8.09
C ARG A 75 -15.53 -7.72 8.64
N THR A 76 -16.86 -7.80 8.82
CA THR A 76 -17.50 -9.01 9.36
C THR A 76 -17.40 -10.19 8.40
N LEU A 77 -17.58 -9.96 7.10
CA LEU A 77 -17.43 -11.00 6.09
C LEU A 77 -15.98 -11.52 6.07
N LEU A 78 -15.00 -10.61 6.11
CA LEU A 78 -13.58 -10.96 6.14
C LEU A 78 -13.23 -11.79 7.38
N LYS A 79 -13.75 -11.42 8.56
CA LYS A 79 -13.59 -12.21 9.79
C LYS A 79 -14.20 -13.61 9.68
N ASN A 80 -15.42 -13.73 9.14
CA ASN A 80 -16.07 -15.03 8.99
C ASN A 80 -15.27 -15.96 8.05
N VAL A 81 -14.69 -15.41 6.98
CA VAL A 81 -13.82 -16.16 6.06
C VAL A 81 -12.52 -16.58 6.77
N GLU A 82 -11.92 -15.69 7.54
CA GLU A 82 -10.74 -16.00 8.36
C GLU A 82 -11.02 -17.14 9.35
N ASP A 83 -12.13 -17.07 10.09
CA ASP A 83 -12.56 -18.10 11.04
C ASP A 83 -12.79 -19.44 10.34
N LEU A 84 -13.43 -19.44 9.18
CA LEU A 84 -13.67 -20.66 8.39
C LEU A 84 -12.35 -21.30 7.92
N ILE A 85 -11.41 -20.49 7.40
CA ILE A 85 -10.11 -20.98 6.94
C ILE A 85 -9.32 -21.57 8.10
N ASN A 86 -9.29 -20.88 9.25
CA ASN A 86 -8.57 -21.34 10.44
C ASN A 86 -9.16 -22.63 11.00
N ASN A 87 -10.50 -22.72 11.11
CA ASN A 87 -11.16 -23.93 11.57
C ASN A 87 -10.93 -25.12 10.62
N ARG A 88 -10.98 -24.92 9.30
CA ARG A 88 -10.66 -25.99 8.33
C ARG A 88 -9.24 -26.52 8.51
N ARG A 89 -8.27 -25.63 8.75
CA ARG A 89 -6.86 -25.98 8.95
C ARG A 89 -6.61 -26.78 10.23
N ILE A 90 -7.42 -26.56 11.27
CA ILE A 90 -7.38 -27.34 12.52
C ILE A 90 -7.92 -28.76 12.26
N VAL A 91 -9.07 -28.88 11.58
CA VAL A 91 -9.68 -30.18 11.26
C VAL A 91 -8.77 -31.03 10.36
N GLU A 92 -8.11 -30.43 9.35
CA GLU A 92 -7.15 -31.13 8.49
C GLU A 92 -5.86 -31.58 9.23
N ARG A 93 -5.54 -30.99 10.39
CA ARG A 93 -4.36 -31.37 11.20
C ARG A 93 -4.66 -32.45 12.25
N GLU A 94 -5.91 -32.63 12.66
CA GLU A 94 -6.31 -33.63 13.66
C GLU A 94 -6.25 -35.09 13.14
N GLU A 95 -6.17 -35.33 11.83
CA GLU A 95 -6.03 -36.69 11.26
C GLU A 95 -4.63 -37.31 11.39
N VAL A 96 -3.66 -36.67 12.05
CA VAL A 96 -2.39 -37.33 12.41
C VAL A 96 -2.58 -38.14 13.69
N ILE A 97 -3.24 -39.29 13.56
CA ILE A 97 -3.35 -40.27 14.64
C ILE A 97 -1.94 -40.83 14.91
N ALA A 98 -1.35 -40.46 16.04
CA ALA A 98 -0.11 -41.05 16.51
C ALA A 98 -0.33 -42.55 16.75
N LYS A 99 0.27 -43.39 15.91
CA LYS A 99 0.33 -44.84 16.18
C LYS A 99 1.21 -45.04 17.43
N PRO A 100 0.77 -45.82 18.43
CA PRO A 100 1.63 -46.12 19.58
C PRO A 100 2.88 -46.84 19.07
N VAL A 101 4.04 -46.30 19.39
CA VAL A 101 5.31 -46.98 19.14
C VAL A 101 5.35 -48.20 20.09
N PRO A 102 5.50 -49.44 19.59
CA PRO A 102 5.60 -50.60 20.46
C PRO A 102 6.80 -50.45 21.40
N PRO A 103 6.70 -50.92 22.65
CA PRO A 103 7.77 -50.77 23.62
C PRO A 103 9.06 -51.41 23.09
N ALA A 104 10.17 -50.68 23.24
CA ALA A 104 11.47 -51.16 22.80
C ALA A 104 11.77 -52.52 23.46
N PRO A 105 12.33 -53.49 22.71
CA PRO A 105 12.68 -54.78 23.28
C PRO A 105 13.67 -54.59 24.44
N PRO A 106 13.55 -55.38 25.53
CA PRO A 106 14.40 -55.23 26.70
C PRO A 106 15.86 -55.43 26.30
N GLN A 107 16.67 -54.40 26.56
CA GLN A 107 18.10 -54.45 26.31
C GLN A 107 18.71 -55.38 27.36
N LYS A 108 19.39 -56.43 26.89
CA LYS A 108 20.01 -57.42 27.76
C LYS A 108 21.24 -56.77 28.38
N ASP A 109 21.19 -56.45 29.66
CA ASP A 109 22.35 -55.94 30.40
C ASP A 109 23.49 -56.95 30.29
N ALA A 110 24.55 -56.55 29.59
CA ALA A 110 25.80 -57.27 29.56
C ALA A 110 26.47 -57.07 30.92
N ILE A 111 26.32 -58.04 31.81
CA ILE A 111 27.15 -58.14 33.01
C ILE A 111 28.49 -58.71 32.55
N GLU A 112 29.50 -57.87 32.40
CA GLU A 112 30.90 -58.31 32.34
C GLU A 112 31.39 -58.61 33.77
N PRO A 113 31.96 -59.79 34.05
CA PRO A 113 32.55 -60.08 35.34
C PRO A 113 33.96 -59.48 35.44
N ILE A 114 34.27 -59.03 36.67
CA ILE A 114 35.56 -58.50 37.13
C ILE A 114 36.66 -59.56 37.04
#